data_AF-A0A6N6SSJ4-F1
#
_entry.id   AF-A0A6N6SSJ4-F1
#
_cell.length_a   1.000
_cell.length_b   1.000
_cell.length_c   1.000
_cell.angle_alpha   90.00
_cell.angle_beta   90.00
_cell.angle_gamma   90.00
#
_symmetry.space_group_name_H-M   'P 1'
#
loop_
_entity.id
_entity.type
_entity.pdbx_description
1 polymer ?
#
loop_
_entity_poly.entity_id
_entity_poly.type
_entity_poly.pdbx_seq_one_letter_code
_entity_poly.pdbx_strand_id
1 'polypeptide(L)'
;MRHLSICLVLLCTLALGACGGAGPTKKEAAEAVNELASEVAKAFSFGSRSIEPAKIEVGDLKCSVAGQDIYDCAVLLKRDDGNEGQDNYRFTKLGGKWRAERI
;
A
#
# COMPACT_ATOMS: atom_id res chain seq x y z
N MET A 1 -24.81 -50.58 -6.46
CA MET A 1 -23.40 -50.29 -6.78
C MET A 1 -23.39 -49.25 -7.89
N ARG A 2 -23.60 -47.95 -7.61
CA ARG A 2 -22.61 -46.92 -7.20
C ARG A 2 -21.42 -46.82 -8.16
N HIS A 3 -21.51 -45.94 -9.16
CA HIS A 3 -20.44 -45.16 -9.81
C HIS A 3 -21.14 -44.05 -10.62
N LEU A 4 -21.77 -43.05 -10.01
CA LEU A 4 -21.18 -41.84 -9.41
C LEU A 4 -19.95 -41.29 -10.15
N SER A 5 -20.16 -40.13 -10.78
CA SER A 5 -19.20 -39.02 -10.91
C SER A 5 -17.99 -39.18 -11.85
N ILE A 6 -18.19 -39.02 -13.17
CA ILE A 6 -17.11 -38.62 -14.10
C ILE A 6 -17.60 -37.54 -15.09
N CYS A 7 -18.33 -36.53 -14.62
CA CYS A 7 -18.64 -35.33 -15.43
C CYS A 7 -18.31 -34.02 -14.70
N LEU A 8 -17.49 -34.07 -13.63
CA LEU A 8 -17.24 -32.93 -12.75
C LEU A 8 -15.76 -32.52 -12.71
N VAL A 9 -15.09 -32.56 -13.86
CA VAL A 9 -13.67 -32.12 -13.97
C VAL A 9 -13.49 -30.96 -14.95
N LEU A 10 -14.53 -30.51 -15.63
CA LEU A 10 -14.42 -29.50 -16.70
C LEU A 10 -14.71 -28.04 -16.27
N LEU A 11 -14.73 -27.71 -14.99
CA LEU A 11 -15.19 -26.39 -14.51
C LEU A 11 -14.33 -25.75 -13.41
N CYS A 12 -13.01 -25.96 -13.43
CA CYS A 12 -12.09 -25.30 -12.48
C CYS A 12 -10.96 -24.48 -13.11
N THR A 13 -10.97 -24.20 -14.42
CA THR A 13 -9.92 -23.39 -15.08
C THR A 13 -10.28 -21.91 -15.27
N LEU A 14 -11.40 -21.43 -14.73
CA LEU A 14 -11.88 -20.05 -14.88
C LEU A 14 -11.80 -19.26 -13.57
N ALA A 15 -10.63 -19.22 -12.93
CA ALA A 15 -10.37 -18.32 -11.81
C ALA A 15 -8.92 -17.81 -11.75
N LEU A 16 -8.22 -17.71 -12.88
CA LEU A 16 -7.09 -16.78 -13.02
C LEU A 16 -7.62 -15.43 -13.56
N GLY A 17 -8.71 -14.95 -12.98
CA GLY A 17 -9.04 -13.54 -13.06
C GLY A 17 -7.97 -12.81 -12.27
N ALA A 18 -7.21 -11.95 -12.94
CA ALA A 18 -6.25 -11.08 -12.32
C ALA A 18 -6.83 -10.51 -11.02
N CYS A 19 -6.28 -10.91 -9.87
CA CYS A 19 -6.48 -10.24 -8.59
C CYS A 19 -5.83 -8.87 -8.67
N GLY A 20 -6.40 -7.95 -9.46
CA GLY A 20 -6.21 -6.53 -9.30
C GLY A 20 -6.95 -6.13 -8.03
N GLY A 21 -6.43 -6.54 -6.87
CA GLY A 21 -6.98 -6.13 -5.59
C GLY A 21 -6.91 -4.61 -5.53
N ALA A 22 -7.98 -3.94 -5.10
CA ALA A 22 -8.02 -2.48 -5.02
C ALA A 22 -6.74 -1.94 -4.34
N GLY A 23 -6.21 -0.82 -4.86
CA GLY A 23 -5.06 -0.14 -4.27
C GLY A 23 -5.27 0.21 -2.81
N PRO A 24 -4.25 0.75 -2.12
CA PRO A 24 -4.34 1.03 -0.69
C PRO A 24 -5.52 1.96 -0.39
N THR A 25 -6.19 1.72 0.73
CA THR A 25 -7.12 2.70 1.31
C THR A 25 -6.36 3.90 1.87
N LYS A 26 -7.04 5.02 2.15
CA LYS A 26 -6.44 6.20 2.81
C LYS A 26 -5.71 5.84 4.11
N LYS A 27 -6.31 4.96 4.91
CA LYS A 27 -5.73 4.49 6.17
C LYS A 27 -4.45 3.68 5.93
N GLU A 28 -4.49 2.70 5.02
CA GLU A 28 -3.33 1.88 4.69
C GLU A 28 -2.19 2.71 4.08
N ALA A 29 -2.53 3.68 3.22
CA ALA A 29 -1.57 4.62 2.66
C ALA A 29 -0.92 5.49 3.74
N ALA A 30 -1.72 6.01 4.69
CA ALA A 30 -1.19 6.77 5.82
C ALA A 30 -0.26 5.92 6.69
N GLU A 31 -0.63 4.68 7.01
CA GLU A 31 0.23 3.75 7.77
C GLU A 31 1.57 3.53 7.06
N ALA A 32 1.56 3.24 5.75
CA ALA A 32 2.76 3.00 4.97
C ALA A 32 3.66 4.26 4.86
N VAL A 33 3.07 5.45 4.66
CA VAL A 33 3.81 6.72 4.58
C VAL A 33 4.42 7.10 5.93
N ASN A 34 3.72 6.89 7.05
CA ASN A 34 4.28 7.12 8.39
C ASN A 34 5.40 6.12 8.71
N GLU A 35 5.27 4.86 8.30
CA GLU A 35 6.34 3.87 8.47
C GLU A 35 7.59 4.31 7.70
N LEU A 36 7.45 4.72 6.44
CA LEU A 36 8.54 5.31 5.65
C LEU A 36 9.17 6.52 6.35
N ALA A 37 8.36 7.46 6.85
CA ALA A 37 8.86 8.63 7.56
C ALA A 37 9.64 8.25 8.83
N SER A 38 9.19 7.22 9.56
CA SER A 38 9.89 6.68 10.74
C SER A 38 11.21 6.02 10.39
N GLU A 39 11.25 5.23 9.31
CA GLU A 39 12.49 4.61 8.82
C GLU A 39 13.52 5.66 8.40
N VAL A 40 13.08 6.68 7.68
CA VAL A 40 13.91 7.84 7.30
C VAL A 40 14.42 8.56 8.55
N ALA A 41 13.56 8.89 9.51
CA ALA A 41 13.95 9.57 10.74
C ALA A 41 14.97 8.76 11.56
N LYS A 42 14.82 7.44 11.63
CA LYS A 42 15.80 6.53 12.26
C LYS A 42 17.14 6.54 11.54
N ALA A 43 17.14 6.52 10.21
CA ALA A 43 18.37 6.58 9.42
C ALA A 43 19.14 7.89 9.61
N PHE A 44 18.43 9.00 9.89
CA PHE A 44 19.03 10.31 10.16
C PHE A 44 19.34 10.57 11.65
N SER A 45 18.87 9.73 12.56
CA SER A 45 19.12 9.86 14.00
C SER A 45 20.54 9.36 14.34
N PHE A 46 21.54 10.22 14.20
CA PHE A 46 22.91 9.98 14.68
C PHE A 46 23.10 10.56 16.08
N GLY A 47 23.41 9.70 17.06
CA GLY A 47 23.76 10.08 18.43
C GLY A 47 22.59 10.59 19.26
N SER A 48 22.01 9.70 20.09
CA SER A 48 21.08 9.93 21.22
C SER A 48 19.90 10.92 21.09
N ARG A 49 19.70 11.59 19.95
CA ARG A 49 18.49 12.37 19.63
C ARG A 49 17.61 11.54 18.72
N SER A 50 16.59 10.93 19.31
CA SER A 50 15.51 10.32 18.54
C SER A 50 14.71 11.44 17.89
N ILE A 51 14.73 11.53 16.56
CA ILE A 51 13.83 12.41 15.82
C ILE A 51 12.54 11.63 15.61
N GLU A 52 11.47 12.04 16.28
CA GLU A 52 10.13 11.53 15.95
C GLU A 52 9.59 12.33 14.75
N PRO A 53 9.27 11.67 13.62
CA PRO A 53 8.67 12.38 12.50
C PRO A 53 7.26 12.85 12.88
N ALA A 54 6.86 14.00 12.36
CA ALA A 54 5.47 14.46 12.47
C ALA A 54 4.53 13.41 11.87
N LYS A 55 3.34 13.25 12.46
CA LYS A 55 2.36 12.31 11.93
C LYS A 55 1.81 12.86 10.62
N ILE A 56 1.66 11.96 9.66
CA ILE A 56 1.17 12.28 8.33
C ILE A 56 -0.20 11.63 8.16
N GLU A 57 -1.22 12.42 7.87
CA GLU A 57 -2.52 11.93 7.44
C GLU A 57 -2.63 11.96 5.92
N VAL A 58 -3.41 11.03 5.36
CA VAL A 58 -3.72 11.02 3.93
C VAL A 58 -5.14 11.55 3.75
N GLY A 59 -5.23 12.77 3.22
CA GLY A 59 -6.50 13.43 2.93
C GLY A 59 -7.20 12.81 1.72
N ASP A 60 -6.45 12.58 0.65
CA ASP A 60 -6.94 11.91 -0.56
C ASP A 60 -5.82 11.19 -1.30
N LEU A 61 -6.19 10.22 -2.15
CA LEU A 61 -5.24 9.57 -3.03
C LEU A 61 -5.88 9.17 -4.36
N LYS A 62 -5.10 9.28 -5.43
CA LYS A 62 -5.46 8.79 -6.78
C LYS A 62 -4.39 7.84 -7.26
N CYS A 63 -4.78 6.60 -7.52
CA CYS A 63 -3.85 5.53 -7.85
C CYS A 63 -4.08 4.97 -9.25
N SER A 64 -2.98 4.58 -9.89
CA SER A 64 -2.96 3.77 -11.10
C SER A 64 -2.23 2.46 -10.81
N VAL A 65 -2.70 1.37 -11.41
CA VAL A 65 -2.02 0.07 -11.33
C VAL A 65 -0.68 0.18 -12.06
N ALA A 66 0.41 -0.11 -11.37
CA ALA A 66 1.75 -0.19 -11.93
C ALA A 66 2.24 -1.64 -12.07
N GLY A 67 1.59 -2.59 -11.37
CA GLY A 67 1.86 -4.02 -11.44
C GLY A 67 0.92 -4.83 -10.56
N GLN A 68 1.17 -6.12 -10.44
CA GLN A 68 0.45 -6.96 -9.49
C GLN A 68 0.76 -6.49 -8.06
N ASP A 69 -0.27 -6.06 -7.33
CA ASP A 69 -0.13 -5.49 -5.98
C ASP A 69 0.81 -4.26 -5.88
N ILE A 70 1.04 -3.58 -7.01
CA ILE A 70 1.85 -2.37 -7.10
C ILE A 70 1.01 -1.24 -7.70
N TYR A 71 0.96 -0.11 -6.99
CA TYR A 71 0.15 1.05 -7.33
C TYR A 71 0.99 2.33 -7.26
N ASP A 72 1.01 3.11 -8.32
CA ASP A 72 1.56 4.45 -8.30
C ASP A 72 0.44 5.43 -7.99
N CYS A 73 0.61 6.24 -6.95
CA CYS A 73 -0.44 7.09 -6.42
C CYS A 73 0.06 8.52 -6.21
N ALA A 74 -0.75 9.49 -6.62
CA ALA A 74 -0.65 10.86 -6.15
C ALA A 74 -1.41 10.97 -4.82
N VAL A 75 -0.75 11.43 -3.76
CA VAL A 75 -1.26 11.44 -2.39
C VAL A 75 -1.28 12.87 -1.87
N LEU A 76 -2.44 13.29 -1.36
CA LEU A 76 -2.58 14.52 -0.59
C LEU A 76 -2.28 14.23 0.87
N LEU A 77 -1.14 14.71 1.33
CA LEU A 77 -0.67 14.61 2.70
C LEU A 77 -1.17 15.81 3.50
N LYS A 78 -1.66 15.54 4.71
CA LYS A 78 -1.97 16.55 5.71
C LYS A 78 -1.09 16.30 6.93
N ARG A 79 -0.39 17.34 7.38
CA ARG A 79 0.49 17.27 8.54
C ARG A 79 -0.19 17.89 9.75
N ASP A 80 0.26 17.50 10.94
CA ASP A 80 -0.30 17.97 12.21
C ASP A 80 -0.21 19.50 12.41
N ASP A 81 0.71 20.17 11.69
CA ASP A 81 0.88 21.63 11.69
C ASP A 81 -0.13 22.36 10.79
N GLY A 82 -1.05 21.63 10.16
CA GLY A 82 -2.05 22.17 9.22
C GLY A 82 -1.53 22.35 7.80
N ASN A 83 -0.25 22.05 7.54
CA ASN A 83 0.30 22.13 6.20
C ASN A 83 -0.19 20.94 5.36
N GLU A 84 -0.61 21.25 4.13
CA GLU A 84 -0.93 20.26 3.12
C GLU A 84 0.19 20.20 2.08
N GLY A 85 0.48 18.99 1.61
CA GLY A 85 1.43 18.75 0.53
C GLY A 85 0.94 17.64 -0.37
N GLN A 86 1.30 17.70 -1.65
CA GLN A 86 1.05 16.61 -2.58
C GLN A 86 2.37 15.93 -2.94
N ASP A 87 2.37 14.61 -2.94
CA ASP A 87 3.54 13.82 -3.29
C ASP A 87 3.13 12.55 -4.03
N ASN A 88 4.07 11.95 -4.76
CA ASN A 88 3.83 10.70 -5.47
C ASN A 88 4.51 9.55 -4.75
N TYR A 89 3.76 8.45 -4.60
CA TYR A 89 4.25 7.24 -3.96
C TYR A 89 3.93 6.00 -4.79
N ARG A 90 4.88 5.09 -4.88
CA ARG A 90 4.65 3.71 -5.24
C ARG A 90 4.30 2.92 -4.00
N PHE A 91 3.11 2.33 -3.98
CA PHE A 91 2.66 1.41 -2.95
C PHE A 91 2.79 -0.02 -3.43
N THR A 92 3.48 -0.86 -2.64
CA THR A 92 3.64 -2.29 -2.92
C THR A 92 3.10 -3.10 -1.75
N LYS A 93 2.24 -4.10 -2.01
CA LYS A 93 1.74 -4.99 -0.95
C LYS A 93 2.72 -6.13 -0.69
N LEU A 94 3.39 -6.10 0.46
CA LEU A 94 4.34 -7.14 0.90
C LEU A 94 3.87 -7.76 2.21
N GLY A 95 3.70 -9.09 2.23
CA GLY A 95 3.28 -9.81 3.44
C GLY A 95 1.93 -9.34 4.01
N GLY A 96 1.01 -8.91 3.13
CA GLY A 96 -0.30 -8.39 3.52
C GLY A 96 -0.31 -6.93 3.99
N LYS A 97 0.84 -6.24 4.00
CA LYS A 97 0.97 -4.83 4.38
C LYS A 97 1.42 -3.98 3.20
N TRP A 98 0.97 -2.74 3.14
CA TRP A 98 1.42 -1.79 2.12
C TRP A 98 2.74 -1.14 2.54
N ARG A 99 3.67 -1.03 1.60
CA ARG A 99 4.93 -0.30 1.71
C ARG A 99 4.90 0.87 0.74
N ALA A 100 5.36 2.03 1.19
CA ALA A 100 5.43 3.24 0.38
C ALA A 100 6.88 3.54 -0.01
N GLU A 101 7.09 3.92 -1.26
CA GLU A 101 8.33 4.49 -1.78
C GLU A 101 7.98 5.78 -2.52
N ARG A 102 8.75 6.85 -2.31
CA ARG A 102 8.52 8.13 -3.00
C ARG A 102 9.06 8.06 -4.43
N ILE A 103 8.28 8.49 -5.43
CA ILE A 103 8.62 8.41 -6.87
C ILE A 103 8.52 9.75 -7.60
#